data_AF-A0A2V9M216-F1
#
_entry.id   AF-A0A2V9M216-F1
#
_cell.length_a   1.000
_cell.length_b   1.000
_cell.length_c   1.000
_cell.angle_alpha   90.00
_cell.angle_beta   90.00
_cell.angle_gamma   90.00
#
_symmetry.space_group_name_H-M   'P 1'
#
loop_
_entity.id
_entity.type
_entity.pdbx_description
1 polymer ?
#
loop_
_entity_poly.entity_id
_entity_poly.type
_entity_poly.pdbx_seq_one_letter_code
_entity_poly.pdbx_strand_id
1 'polypeptide(L)' 'MLGFGLMAGLFGFVPAQAAILYVDKDNGCPGTGTSQAPYCRIQNAFNVASAGDTIRIRDSATPYDESATAARSGTSVNP' A
#
# COMPACT_ATOMS: atom_id res chain seq x y z
N MET A 1 -34.25 -11.86 -36.25
CA MET A 1 -33.21 -10.86 -36.53
C MET A 1 -33.49 -9.61 -35.71
N LEU A 2 -32.45 -9.09 -35.04
CA LEU A 2 -32.31 -7.75 -34.45
C LEU A 2 -33.06 -7.52 -33.11
N GLY A 3 -32.42 -7.15 -32.00
CA GLY A 3 -31.06 -6.65 -31.82
C GLY A 3 -30.60 -6.67 -30.35
N PHE A 4 -29.27 -6.55 -30.22
CA PHE A 4 -28.49 -6.52 -28.98
C PHE A 4 -28.89 -5.35 -28.08
N GLY A 5 -29.41 -5.65 -26.88
CA GLY A 5 -29.43 -4.71 -25.76
C GLY A 5 -28.23 -4.96 -24.86
N LEU A 6 -27.15 -4.23 -25.10
CA LEU A 6 -25.93 -4.23 -24.28
C LEU A 6 -26.29 -3.80 -22.85
N MET A 7 -26.36 -4.73 -21.90
CA MET A 7 -26.41 -4.40 -20.47
C MET A 7 -25.04 -3.87 -20.07
N ALA A 8 -24.85 -2.55 -20.23
CA ALA A 8 -23.67 -1.83 -19.79
C ALA A 8 -23.52 -1.99 -18.28
N GLY A 9 -22.61 -2.89 -17.88
CA GLY A 9 -22.23 -3.10 -16.49
C GLY A 9 -21.65 -1.82 -15.89
N LEU A 10 -22.36 -1.34 -14.86
CA LEU A 10 -21.97 -0.34 -13.89
C LEU A 10 -20.58 -0.66 -13.29
N PHE A 11 -19.54 0.06 -13.71
CA PHE A 11 -18.28 0.15 -12.96
C PHE A 11 -18.07 1.61 -12.56
N GLY A 12 -18.58 1.98 -11.39
CA GLY A 12 -18.18 3.22 -10.75
C GLY A 12 -16.71 3.13 -10.40
N PHE A 13 -15.88 4.04 -10.92
CA PHE A 13 -14.53 4.26 -10.41
C PHE A 13 -14.65 4.79 -8.98
N VAL A 14 -14.58 3.91 -7.99
CA VAL A 14 -14.36 4.33 -6.60
C VAL A 14 -12.88 4.69 -6.50
N PRO A 15 -12.51 5.96 -6.26
CA PRO A 15 -11.12 6.28 -6.02
C PRO A 15 -10.67 5.53 -4.77
N ALA A 16 -9.61 4.74 -4.89
CA ALA A 16 -8.98 4.11 -3.74
C ALA A 16 -8.49 5.24 -2.82
N GLN A 17 -8.95 5.23 -1.57
CA GLN A 17 -8.54 6.21 -0.58
C GLN A 17 -7.10 5.90 -0.16
N ALA A 18 -6.28 6.94 0.02
CA ALA A 18 -4.93 6.82 0.53
C ALA A 18 -4.90 6.03 1.84
N ALA A 19 -4.04 5.02 1.92
CA ALA A 19 -3.90 4.15 3.07
C ALA A 19 -2.71 4.57 3.95
N ILE A 20 -2.76 4.17 5.23
CA ILE A 20 -1.61 4.25 6.13
C ILE A 20 -1.06 2.83 6.32
N LEU A 21 0.16 2.60 5.86
CA LEU A 21 0.89 1.34 5.99
C LEU A 21 1.87 1.44 7.15
N TYR A 22 1.87 0.47 8.04
CA TYR A 22 2.77 0.44 9.21
C TYR A 22 3.92 -0.54 8.99
N VAL A 23 5.11 -0.12 9.37
CA VAL A 23 6.32 -0.95 9.40
C VAL A 23 6.84 -1.00 10.83
N ASP A 24 7.18 -2.20 11.29
CA ASP A 24 7.76 -2.49 12.60
C ASP A 24 8.59 -3.76 12.48
N LYS A 25 9.92 -3.63 12.43
CA LYS A 25 10.80 -4.79 12.25
C LYS A 25 10.89 -5.71 13.46
N ASP A 26 10.44 -5.26 14.64
CA ASP A 26 10.41 -6.08 15.84
C ASP A 26 9.15 -6.96 15.87
N ASN A 27 8.19 -6.71 14.97
CA ASN A 27 7.00 -7.53 14.81
C ASN A 27 7.20 -8.70 13.84
N GLY A 28 6.44 -9.79 14.06
CA GLY A 28 6.53 -11.01 13.25
C GLY A 28 6.15 -10.81 11.78
N CYS A 29 6.90 -11.47 10.88
CA CYS A 29 6.65 -11.48 9.44
C CYS A 29 5.49 -12.43 9.04
N PRO A 30 4.82 -12.18 7.89
CA PRO A 30 5.08 -11.10 6.93
C PRO A 30 4.47 -9.75 7.35
N GLY A 31 3.48 -9.74 8.24
CA GLY A 31 2.63 -8.57 8.49
C GLY A 31 1.66 -8.27 7.34
N THR A 32 0.62 -7.49 7.61
CA THR A 32 -0.36 -7.02 6.60
C THR A 32 -0.32 -5.51 6.36
N GLY A 33 0.58 -4.79 7.04
CA GLY A 33 0.71 -3.34 6.93
C GLY A 33 -0.30 -2.56 7.76
N THR A 34 -1.14 -3.22 8.56
CA THR A 34 -2.06 -2.56 9.49
C THR A 34 -1.34 -2.17 10.79
N SER A 35 -1.93 -1.30 11.61
CA SER A 35 -1.34 -0.94 12.91
C SER A 35 -1.24 -2.14 13.87
N GLN A 36 -2.12 -3.13 13.75
CA GLN A 36 -2.14 -4.35 14.57
C GLN A 36 -1.22 -5.44 14.02
N ALA A 37 -1.02 -5.47 12.71
CA ALA A 37 -0.14 -6.41 12.03
C ALA A 37 0.75 -5.65 11.02
N PRO A 38 1.72 -4.85 11.49
CA PRO A 38 2.63 -4.08 10.64
C PRO A 38 3.50 -5.00 9.80
N TYR A 39 3.98 -4.51 8.67
CA TYR A 39 5.03 -5.18 7.92
C TYR A 39 6.34 -5.20 8.71
N CYS A 40 7.07 -6.31 8.63
CA CYS A 40 8.37 -6.45 9.31
C CYS A 40 9.55 -5.85 8.52
N ARG A 41 9.34 -5.40 7.28
CA ARG A 41 10.38 -4.84 6.40
C ARG A 41 9.86 -3.61 5.67
N ILE A 42 10.71 -2.62 5.48
CA ILE A 42 10.38 -1.41 4.70
C ILE A 42 10.04 -1.79 3.26
N GLN A 43 10.78 -2.73 2.65
CA GLN A 43 10.51 -3.16 1.27
C GLN A 43 9.09 -3.73 1.08
N ASN A 44 8.52 -4.41 2.08
CA ASN A 44 7.17 -4.96 1.98
C ASN A 44 6.13 -3.84 1.84
N ALA A 45 6.31 -2.73 2.57
CA ALA A 45 5.45 -1.55 2.42
C ALA A 45 5.64 -0.90 1.04
N PHE A 46 6.88 -0.74 0.56
CA PHE A 46 7.13 -0.18 -0.78
C PHE A 46 6.57 -1.02 -1.93
N ASN A 47 6.50 -2.34 -1.77
CA ASN A 47 5.95 -3.22 -2.80
C ASN A 47 4.44 -2.99 -3.03
N VAL A 48 3.72 -2.59 -1.97
CA VAL A 48 2.24 -2.46 -2.00
C VAL A 48 1.77 -1.01 -2.06
N ALA A 49 2.57 -0.06 -1.57
CA ALA A 49 2.25 1.36 -1.53
C ALA A 49 1.85 1.89 -2.91
N SER A 50 0.85 2.75 -2.93
CA SER A 50 0.35 3.47 -4.09
C SER A 50 0.52 4.98 -3.90
N ALA A 51 0.38 5.75 -4.97
CA ALA A 51 0.44 7.21 -4.91
C ALA A 51 -0.55 7.74 -3.86
N GLY A 52 -0.06 8.56 -2.92
CA GLY A 52 -0.83 9.13 -1.83
C GLY A 52 -0.82 8.33 -0.53
N ASP A 53 -0.35 7.08 -0.55
CA ASP A 53 -0.23 6.28 0.67
C ASP A 53 0.84 6.86 1.60
N THR A 54 0.64 6.70 2.91
CA THR A 54 1.62 7.06 3.92
C THR A 54 2.22 5.80 4.54
N ILE A 55 3.54 5.66 4.50
CA ILE A 55 4.26 4.61 5.23
C ILE A 55 4.72 5.18 6.58
N ARG A 56 4.23 4.62 7.68
CA ARG A 56 4.64 4.93 9.05
C ARG A 56 5.59 3.85 9.57
N ILE A 57 6.85 4.21 9.69
CA ILE A 57 7.89 3.35 10.27
C ILE A 57 7.90 3.59 11.78
N ARG A 58 7.70 2.53 12.56
CA ARG A 58 7.79 2.60 14.02
C ARG A 58 9.23 2.54 14.48
N ASP A 59 9.49 3.22 15.59
CA ASP A 59 10.70 3.03 16.38
C ASP A 59 10.85 1.55 16.74
N SER A 60 12.09 1.08 16.73
CA SER A 60 12.41 -0.31 17.03
C SER A 60 13.64 -0.39 17.93
N ALA A 61 13.83 -1.54 18.59
CA ALA A 61 14.92 -1.78 19.52
C ALA A 61 16.32 -1.72 18.87
N THR A 62 16.43 -1.98 17.57
CA THR A 62 17.68 -1.82 16.81
C THR A 62 17.45 -1.03 15.50
N PRO A 63 18.50 -0.54 14.82
CA PRO A 63 18.31 0.15 13.55
C PRO A 63 17.67 -0.75 12.48
N TYR A 64 16.94 -0.13 11.55
CA TYR A 64 16.60 -0.78 10.29
C TYR A 64 17.86 -0.84 9.43
N ASP A 65 18.41 -2.03 9.26
CA ASP A 65 19.58 -2.30 8.42
C ASP A 65 19.13 -3.09 7.19
N GLU A 66 18.48 -2.40 6.26
CA GLU A 66 18.02 -2.95 5.00
C GLU A 66 18.14 -1.92 3.87
N SER A 67 18.36 -2.40 2.64
CA SER A 67 18.13 -1.59 1.45
C SER A 67 16.69 -1.75 0.99
N ALA A 68 16.08 -0.65 0.55
CA ALA A 68 14.71 -0.65 0.05
C ALA A 68 14.59 0.26 -1.18
N THR A 69 13.83 -0.19 -2.17
CA THR A 69 13.56 0.52 -3.42
C THR A 69 12.07 0.74 -3.54
N ALA A 70 11.66 2.00 -3.72
CA ALA A 70 10.27 2.33 -4.00
C ALA A 70 9.83 1.67 -5.32
N ALA A 71 8.84 0.78 -5.26
CA ALA A 71 8.36 0.06 -6.44
C ALA A 71 7.45 0.91 -7.32
N ARG A 72 6.94 2.03 -6.80
CA ARG A 72 5.97 2.91 -7.46
C ARG A 72 6.31 4.38 -7.23
N SER A 73 5.86 5.24 -8.14
CA SER A 73 6.00 6.70 -8.02
C SER A 73 4.70 7.33 -7.55
N GLY A 74 4.84 8.44 -6.81
CA GLY A 74 3.73 9.35 -6.55
C GLY A 74 3.38 10.23 -7.76
N THR A 75 2.39 11.09 -7.53
CA THR A 75 1.97 12.19 -8.42
C THR A 75 2.06 13.52 -7.67
N SER A 76 1.98 14.66 -8.34
CA SER A 76 2.11 15.98 -7.69
C SER A 76 1.06 16.23 -6.59
N VAL A 77 -0.12 15.62 -6.70
CA VAL A 77 -1.23 15.76 -5.75
C VAL A 77 -1.38 14.55 -4.81
N ASN A 78 -0.69 13.45 -5.09
CA ASN A 78 -0.67 12.22 -4.27
C ASN A 78 0.78 11.71 -4.21
N PRO A 79 1.62 12.24 -3.31
CA PRO A 79 3.05 11.93 -3.27
C PRO A 79 3.35 10.46 -2.94
#